data_AF-A0A8C7Z921-F1
#
_entry.id   AF-A0A8C7Z921-F1
#
_cell.length_a   1.000
_cell.length_b   1.000
_cell.length_c   1.000
_cell.angle_alpha   90.00
_cell.angle_beta   90.00
_cell.angle_gamma   90.00
#
_symmetry.space_group_name_H-M   'P 1'
#
loop_
_entity.id
_entity.type
_entity.pdbx_description
1 polymer ?
#
loop_
_entity_poly.entity_id
_entity_poly.type
_entity_poly.pdbx_seq_one_letter_code
_entity_poly.pdbx_strand_id
1 'polypeptide(L)'
;MQQHHRQPELVEGSLPVFVFPNELVFYADEQASHKQVLTLYNPYEFALKFKVLCTAPNKYSVVDSTGAVKPQCCVDIVIRHRDVRACHYGVYDKFRLQVSEQSQRKALGRKEVTATLRPSASQEPASLRGHDEERRAKETTADGEFYEQTAPPTGRNSPLPFIKQPHR
;
A
#
# COMPACT_ATOMS: atom_id res chain seq x y z
N MET A 1 -38.95 17.38 15.00
CA MET A 1 -37.95 16.30 15.18
C MET A 1 -36.69 16.69 14.42
N GLN A 2 -35.78 17.44 15.05
CA GLN A 2 -34.50 17.80 14.41
C GLN A 2 -33.56 16.60 14.56
N GLN A 3 -33.26 15.93 13.44
CA GLN A 3 -32.27 14.86 13.42
C GLN A 3 -30.88 15.49 13.53
N HIS A 4 -30.31 15.45 14.73
CA HIS A 4 -28.89 15.68 14.93
C HIS A 4 -28.13 14.61 14.14
N HIS A 5 -27.48 15.02 13.05
CA HIS A 5 -26.47 14.21 12.38
C HIS A 5 -25.35 13.97 13.40
N ARG A 6 -25.37 12.80 14.03
CA ARG A 6 -24.36 12.37 14.99
C ARG A 6 -23.09 12.07 14.19
N GLN A 7 -22.27 13.09 13.96
CA GLN A 7 -20.93 12.89 13.45
C GLN A 7 -20.22 11.91 14.39
N PRO A 8 -19.59 10.84 13.87
CA PRO A 8 -18.82 9.93 14.70
C PRO A 8 -17.71 10.76 15.37
N GLU A 9 -17.70 10.80 16.70
CA GLU A 9 -16.63 11.44 17.46
C GLU A 9 -15.32 10.73 17.10
N LEU A 10 -14.45 11.43 16.36
CA LEU A 10 -13.12 10.93 16.03
C LEU A 10 -12.33 10.77 17.33
N VAL A 11 -12.10 9.51 17.71
CA VAL A 11 -11.35 9.18 18.92
C VAL A 11 -9.88 9.53 18.73
N GLU A 12 -9.22 9.98 19.79
CA GLU A 12 -7.80 10.34 19.71
C GLU A 12 -6.95 9.14 19.27
N GLY A 13 -6.11 9.34 18.26
CA GLY A 13 -5.18 8.33 17.78
C GLY A 13 -5.79 7.19 16.96
N SER A 14 -7.10 7.19 16.69
CA SER A 14 -7.74 6.14 15.88
C SER A 14 -7.82 6.47 14.39
N LEU A 15 -7.55 7.71 13.98
CA LEU A 15 -7.64 8.12 12.58
C LEU A 15 -6.49 7.52 11.76
N PRO A 16 -6.78 6.69 10.74
CA PRO A 16 -5.74 6.18 9.84
C PRO A 16 -5.02 7.33 9.12
N VAL A 17 -3.70 7.20 8.96
CA VAL A 17 -2.88 8.19 8.25
C VAL A 17 -2.20 7.51 7.08
N PHE A 18 -2.44 8.04 5.89
CA PHE A 18 -2.01 7.46 4.63
C PHE A 18 -0.81 8.24 4.08
N VAL A 19 0.33 7.56 3.98
CA VAL A 19 1.58 8.16 3.51
C VAL A 19 2.25 7.25 2.49
N PHE A 20 2.99 7.85 1.57
CA PHE A 20 3.82 7.13 0.62
C PHE A 20 5.15 7.88 0.39
N PRO A 21 6.30 7.19 0.35
CA PRO A 21 6.49 5.77 0.65
C PRO A 21 6.33 5.44 2.15
N ASN A 22 6.19 4.16 2.50
CA ASN A 22 6.09 3.72 3.91
C ASN A 22 7.44 3.70 4.64
N GLU A 23 8.54 3.77 3.89
CA GLU A 23 9.91 3.85 4.38
C GLU A 23 10.76 4.72 3.44
N LEU A 24 11.84 5.29 3.96
CA LEU A 24 12.76 6.13 3.22
C LEU A 24 14.14 5.49 3.23
N VAL A 25 14.67 5.21 2.05
CA VAL A 25 16.03 4.69 1.90
C VAL A 25 16.90 5.76 1.24
N PHE A 26 18.03 6.02 1.88
CA PHE A 26 19.07 6.91 1.41
C PHE A 26 20.32 6.07 1.12
N TYR A 27 21.09 6.44 0.12
CA TYR A 27 22.33 5.77 -0.25
C TYR A 27 23.48 6.76 -0.27
N ALA A 28 24.59 6.40 0.37
CA ALA A 28 25.73 7.30 0.54
C ALA A 28 26.47 7.61 -0.77
N ASP A 29 26.42 6.69 -1.73
CA ASP A 29 27.00 6.83 -3.06
C ASP A 29 26.04 7.48 -4.08
N GLU A 30 24.76 7.65 -3.73
CA GLU A 30 23.74 8.20 -4.63
C GLU A 30 23.16 9.52 -4.10
N GLN A 31 23.74 10.63 -4.53
CA GLN A 31 23.34 11.96 -4.04
C GLN A 31 21.87 12.31 -4.35
N ALA A 32 21.28 11.75 -5.40
CA ALA A 32 19.86 11.93 -5.73
C ALA A 32 18.94 11.38 -4.62
N SER A 33 19.34 10.28 -3.98
CA SER A 33 18.60 9.66 -2.86
C SER A 33 18.58 10.54 -1.62
N HIS A 34 19.55 11.45 -1.44
CA HIS A 34 19.66 12.32 -0.25
C HIS A 34 18.47 13.26 -0.07
N LYS A 35 17.63 13.42 -1.10
CA LYS A 35 16.38 14.18 -1.05
C LYS A 35 15.23 13.24 -1.43
N GLN A 36 14.45 12.84 -0.43
CA GLN A 36 13.25 12.04 -0.62
C GLN A 36 11.99 12.87 -0.43
N VAL A 37 10.91 12.44 -1.08
CA VAL A 37 9.58 13.04 -0.94
C VAL A 37 8.68 12.04 -0.23
N LEU A 38 8.01 12.50 0.83
CA LEU A 38 6.96 11.78 1.52
C LEU A 38 5.62 12.48 1.25
N THR A 39 4.71 11.79 0.58
CA THR A 39 3.37 12.29 0.28
C THR A 39 2.39 11.86 1.36
N LEU A 40 1.69 12.82 1.97
CA LEU A 40 0.58 12.58 2.89
C LEU A 40 -0.75 12.76 2.15
N TYR A 41 -1.61 11.74 2.20
CA TYR A 41 -2.94 11.77 1.58
C TYR A 41 -4.02 12.03 2.61
N ASN A 42 -4.95 12.91 2.28
CA ASN A 42 -6.15 13.17 3.06
C ASN A 42 -7.40 12.63 2.33
N PRO A 43 -7.84 11.39 2.62
CA PRO A 43 -9.06 10.84 2.05
C PRO A 43 -10.34 11.33 2.76
N TYR A 44 -10.21 12.18 3.77
CA TYR A 44 -11.34 12.64 4.58
C TYR A 44 -12.02 13.86 3.96
N GLU A 45 -13.24 14.13 4.42
CA GLU A 45 -14.06 15.27 3.99
C GLU A 45 -13.74 16.57 4.77
N PHE A 46 -12.74 16.53 5.66
CA PHE A 46 -12.28 17.68 6.45
C PHE A 46 -10.79 17.93 6.25
N ALA A 47 -10.35 19.16 6.48
CA ALA A 47 -8.94 19.53 6.36
C ALA A 47 -8.13 18.95 7.54
N LEU A 48 -6.99 18.35 7.22
CA LEU A 48 -6.02 17.89 8.21
C LEU A 48 -4.97 18.98 8.46
N LYS A 49 -4.59 19.18 9.72
CA LYS A 49 -3.30 19.76 10.10
C LYS A 49 -2.33 18.63 10.36
N PHE A 50 -1.09 18.76 9.90
CA PHE A 50 -0.05 17.77 10.16
C PHE A 50 1.17 18.36 10.84
N LYS A 51 1.87 17.51 11.58
CA LYS A 51 3.19 17.78 12.17
C LYS A 51 4.07 16.56 12.01
N VAL A 52 5.29 16.77 11.53
CA VAL A 52 6.35 15.77 11.38
C VAL A 52 7.31 15.92 12.55
N LEU A 53 7.55 14.81 13.26
CA LEU A 53 8.60 14.70 14.28
C LEU A 53 9.67 13.73 13.78
N CYS A 54 10.92 13.92 14.19
CA CYS A 54 12.06 13.10 13.76
C CYS A 54 12.88 12.68 14.98
N THR A 55 13.36 11.43 15.01
CA THR A 55 14.24 10.92 16.09
C THR A 55 15.68 11.41 15.98
N ALA A 56 16.12 11.85 14.81
CA ALA A 56 17.49 12.28 14.55
C ALA A 56 17.56 13.63 13.81
N PRO A 57 17.12 14.74 14.42
CA PRO A 57 17.06 16.05 13.76
C PRO A 57 18.42 16.59 13.29
N ASN A 58 19.53 16.07 13.82
CA ASN A 58 20.87 16.44 13.37
C ASN A 58 21.23 15.83 12.00
N LYS A 59 20.65 14.67 11.66
CA LYS A 59 20.93 13.95 10.40
C LYS A 59 20.04 14.41 9.26
N TYR A 60 18.86 14.97 9.56
CA TYR A 60 17.85 15.28 8.56
C TYR A 60 17.38 16.71 8.63
N SER A 61 16.90 17.22 7.49
CA SER A 61 15.99 18.35 7.49
C SER A 61 14.70 18.04 6.79
N VAL A 62 13.61 18.49 7.38
CA VAL A 62 12.26 18.38 6.85
C VAL A 62 11.83 19.77 6.40
N VAL A 63 11.55 19.93 5.11
CA VAL A 63 10.93 21.14 4.58
C VAL A 63 9.45 21.11 4.97
N ASP A 64 8.96 22.21 5.53
CA ASP A 64 7.57 22.35 5.99
C ASP A 64 7.12 21.20 6.91
N SER A 65 7.84 21.04 8.03
CA SER A 65 7.55 20.03 9.05
C SER A 65 6.16 20.16 9.70
N THR A 66 5.44 21.24 9.42
CA THR A 66 4.03 21.43 9.78
C THR A 66 3.27 22.06 8.64
N GLY A 67 2.02 21.67 8.45
CA GLY A 67 1.17 22.28 7.44
C GLY A 67 -0.27 21.80 7.53
N ALA A 68 -1.04 22.01 6.45
CA ALA A 68 -2.40 21.53 6.33
C ALA A 68 -2.64 20.87 4.96
N VAL A 69 -3.55 19.91 4.92
CA VAL A 69 -3.98 19.19 3.72
C VAL A 69 -5.48 19.34 3.60
N LYS A 70 -5.95 19.84 2.44
CA LYS A 70 -7.37 19.97 2.15
C LYS A 70 -8.05 18.59 2.07
N PRO A 71 -9.38 18.51 2.23
CA PRO A 71 -10.14 17.30 1.91
C PRO A 71 -9.79 16.77 0.52
N GLN A 72 -9.72 15.45 0.36
CA GLN A 72 -9.48 14.78 -0.93
C GLN A 72 -8.20 15.28 -1.67
N CYS A 73 -7.20 15.74 -0.94
CA CYS A 73 -5.93 16.25 -1.49
C CYS A 73 -4.73 15.55 -0.85
N CYS A 74 -3.55 15.82 -1.40
CA CYS A 74 -2.28 15.39 -0.84
C CYS A 74 -1.31 16.56 -0.67
N VAL A 75 -0.28 16.35 0.13
CA VAL A 75 0.85 17.27 0.26
C VAL A 75 2.15 16.47 0.24
N ASP A 76 3.16 17.06 -0.40
CA ASP A 76 4.50 16.50 -0.45
C ASP A 76 5.37 17.14 0.63
N ILE A 77 6.06 16.30 1.40
CA ILE A 77 6.98 16.69 2.45
C ILE A 77 8.38 16.28 2.00
N VAL A 78 9.27 17.26 1.84
CA VAL A 78 10.63 16.99 1.38
C VAL A 78 11.54 16.72 2.58
N ILE A 79 12.15 15.54 2.60
CA ILE A 79 13.09 15.11 3.64
C ILE A 79 14.48 15.02 3.01
N ARG A 80 15.45 15.71 3.61
CA ARG A 80 16.85 15.69 3.17
C ARG A 80 17.75 15.07 4.21
N HIS A 81 18.56 14.09 3.83
CA HIS A 81 19.66 13.59 4.66
C HIS A 81 20.86 14.52 4.53
N ARG A 82 21.35 15.06 5.64
CA ARG A 82 22.46 16.03 5.69
C ARG A 82 23.78 15.41 6.14
N ASP A 83 23.73 14.35 6.95
CA ASP A 83 24.93 13.79 7.58
C ASP A 83 25.28 12.39 7.04
N VAL A 84 25.75 12.36 5.79
CA VAL A 84 26.03 11.12 5.05
C VAL A 84 27.40 10.58 5.43
N ARG A 85 27.45 9.71 6.44
CA ARG A 85 28.68 9.14 7.00
C ARG A 85 28.51 7.67 7.32
N ALA A 86 29.61 6.92 7.24
CA ALA A 86 29.64 5.48 7.49
C ALA A 86 29.15 5.08 8.90
N CYS A 87 29.32 5.96 9.90
CA CYS A 87 28.82 5.72 11.26
C CYS A 87 27.29 5.68 11.36
N HIS A 88 26.56 6.10 10.31
CA HIS A 88 25.10 6.09 10.26
C HIS A 88 24.52 4.97 9.39
N TYR A 89 25.36 4.13 8.78
CA TYR A 89 24.89 3.06 7.90
C TYR A 89 24.10 2.01 8.68
N GLY A 90 22.94 1.63 8.12
CA GLY A 90 22.05 0.62 8.72
C GLY A 90 21.32 1.07 9.98
N VAL A 91 21.49 2.33 10.41
CA VAL A 91 20.74 2.89 11.53
C VAL A 91 19.31 3.21 11.09
N TYR A 92 18.33 2.77 11.87
CA TYR A 92 16.92 3.06 11.65
C TYR A 92 16.50 4.31 12.41
N ASP A 93 16.19 5.37 11.67
CA ASP A 93 15.54 6.56 12.19
C ASP A 93 14.04 6.51 11.94
N LYS A 94 13.28 7.35 12.67
CA LYS A 94 11.83 7.42 12.52
C LYS A 94 11.36 8.84 12.30
N PHE A 95 10.48 8.99 11.33
CA PHE A 95 9.62 10.15 11.14
C PHE A 95 8.22 9.80 11.63
N ARG A 96 7.68 10.60 12.55
CA ARG A 96 6.32 10.43 13.07
C ARG A 96 5.44 11.55 12.57
N LEU A 97 4.51 11.21 11.68
CA LEU A 97 3.44 12.10 11.24
C LEU A 97 2.31 12.06 12.26
N GLN A 98 1.94 13.22 12.78
CA GLN A 98 0.75 13.42 13.59
C GLN A 98 -0.22 14.26 12.78
N VAL A 99 -1.49 13.85 12.74
CA VAL A 99 -2.55 14.62 12.10
C VAL A 99 -3.64 14.98 13.10
N SER A 100 -4.22 16.16 12.96
CA SER A 100 -5.43 16.60 13.65
C SER A 100 -6.41 17.19 12.64
N GLU A 101 -7.69 17.26 12.99
CA GLU A 101 -8.62 18.09 12.22
C GLU A 101 -8.21 19.57 12.36
N GLN A 102 -8.35 20.37 11.30
CA GLN A 102 -7.91 21.77 11.31
C GLN A 102 -8.59 22.62 12.40
N SER A 103 -9.86 22.34 12.69
CA SER A 103 -10.70 23.00 13.69
C SER A 103 -10.30 22.61 15.13
N GLN A 104 -9.68 21.45 15.32
CA GLN A 104 -9.32 20.90 16.62
C GLN A 104 -7.80 20.89 16.83
N ARG A 105 -7.35 20.98 18.09
CA ARG A 105 -5.91 20.83 18.43
C ARG A 105 -5.53 19.42 18.85
N LYS A 106 -6.49 18.50 18.89
CA LYS A 106 -6.32 17.12 19.37
C LYS A 106 -5.78 16.24 18.25
N ALA A 107 -4.72 15.47 18.50
CA ALA A 107 -4.13 14.61 17.49
C ALA A 107 -5.03 13.41 17.21
N LEU A 108 -5.65 13.36 16.03
CA LEU A 108 -6.60 12.33 15.66
C LEU A 108 -5.91 11.07 15.11
N GLY A 109 -4.78 11.22 14.43
CA GLY A 109 -4.08 10.12 13.77
C GLY A 109 -2.57 10.22 13.86
N ARG A 110 -1.89 9.07 13.78
CA ARG A 110 -0.42 8.99 13.80
C ARG A 110 0.08 7.91 12.84
N LYS A 111 1.21 8.16 12.19
CA LYS A 111 1.93 7.18 11.38
C LYS A 111 3.44 7.32 11.56
N GLU A 112 4.11 6.19 11.72
CA GLU A 112 5.57 6.12 11.69
C GLU A 112 6.05 5.72 10.28
N VAL A 113 7.11 6.37 9.83
CA VAL A 113 7.85 6.09 8.61
C VAL A 113 9.32 5.91 9.01
N THR A 114 9.91 4.79 8.64
CA THR A 114 11.32 4.50 8.92
C THR A 114 12.23 5.16 7.89
N ALA A 115 13.45 5.50 8.30
CA ALA A 115 14.48 6.01 7.42
C ALA A 115 15.82 5.31 7.68
N THR A 116 16.56 5.00 6.62
CA THR A 116 17.85 4.32 6.74
C THR A 116 18.83 4.84 5.70
N LEU A 117 20.07 5.08 6.14
CA LEU A 117 21.19 5.32 5.24
C LEU A 117 21.90 3.99 4.95
N ARG A 118 22.09 3.68 3.68
CA ARG A 118 22.80 2.50 3.17
C ARG A 118 24.10 2.92 2.49
N PRO A 119 25.11 2.03 2.44
CA PRO A 119 26.37 2.35 1.76
C PRO A 119 26.21 2.53 0.26
N SER A 120 25.43 1.65 -0.38
CA SER A 120 25.26 1.63 -1.83
C SER A 120 23.89 1.10 -2.26
N ALA A 121 23.33 1.67 -3.33
CA ALA A 121 22.09 1.22 -3.98
C ALA A 121 22.24 -0.15 -4.67
N SER A 122 23.47 -0.59 -4.97
CA SER A 122 23.73 -1.90 -5.61
C SER A 122 23.67 -3.08 -4.64
N GLN A 123 23.63 -2.81 -3.32
CA GLN A 123 23.59 -3.82 -2.26
C GLN A 123 22.16 -3.94 -1.68
N GLU A 124 21.16 -4.03 -2.54
CA GLU A 124 19.81 -4.37 -2.09
C GLU A 124 19.80 -5.81 -1.56
N PRO A 125 19.38 -6.05 -0.30
CA PRO A 125 19.27 -7.41 0.22
C PRO A 125 18.19 -8.15 -0.60
N ALA A 126 18.55 -9.32 -1.14
CA ALA A 126 17.70 -10.18 -1.97
C ALA A 126 16.40 -10.66 -1.30
N SER A 127 16.11 -10.27 -0.05
CA SER A 127 14.98 -10.74 0.75
C SER A 127 13.66 -10.01 0.52
N LEU A 128 13.61 -8.88 -0.21
CA LEU A 128 12.34 -8.18 -0.52
C LEU A 128 11.73 -8.58 -1.86
N ARG A 129 12.44 -9.29 -2.73
CA ARG A 129 11.90 -9.76 -4.02
C ARG A 129 10.95 -10.96 -3.91
N GLY A 130 10.84 -11.59 -2.74
CA GLY A 130 10.16 -12.89 -2.59
C GLY A 130 8.71 -12.85 -2.07
N HIS A 131 8.13 -11.69 -1.73
CA HIS A 131 6.85 -11.68 -1.01
C HIS A 131 5.60 -11.37 -1.87
N ASP A 132 5.77 -10.97 -3.13
CA ASP A 132 4.66 -10.64 -4.04
C ASP A 132 4.33 -11.74 -5.07
N GLU A 133 5.23 -12.69 -5.35
CA GLU A 133 4.98 -13.73 -6.37
C GLU A 133 4.21 -14.96 -5.85
N GLU A 134 4.25 -15.28 -4.55
CA GLU A 134 3.61 -16.49 -4.00
C GLU A 134 2.06 -16.38 -3.91
N ARG A 135 1.51 -15.16 -3.90
CA ARG A 135 0.04 -14.97 -3.79
C ARG A 135 -0.71 -15.07 -5.12
N ARG A 136 -0.02 -15.07 -6.27
CA ARG A 136 -0.65 -15.12 -7.59
C ARG A 136 -0.78 -16.54 -8.17
N ALA A 137 -0.13 -17.53 -7.57
CA ALA A 137 -0.07 -18.89 -8.10
C ALA A 137 -1.10 -19.89 -7.50
N LYS A 138 -2.04 -19.45 -6.65
CA LYS A 138 -3.05 -20.35 -6.05
C LYS A 138 -4.50 -20.12 -6.48
N GLU A 139 -4.76 -19.22 -7.42
CA GLU A 139 -6.13 -18.89 -7.88
C GLU A 139 -6.31 -19.21 -9.38
N THR A 140 -5.85 -20.37 -9.84
CA THR A 140 -6.04 -20.83 -11.23
C THR A 140 -6.32 -22.33 -11.34
N THR A 141 -6.89 -22.96 -10.31
CA THR A 141 -7.29 -24.39 -10.38
C THR A 141 -8.69 -24.66 -9.83
N ALA A 142 -9.53 -23.63 -9.73
CA ALA A 142 -10.93 -23.82 -9.35
C ALA A 142 -11.81 -22.80 -10.08
N ASP A 143 -11.98 -22.96 -11.39
CA ASP A 143 -13.28 -22.78 -12.05
C ASP A 143 -13.18 -23.22 -13.51
N GLY A 144 -13.87 -24.29 -13.87
CA GLY A 144 -13.84 -24.86 -15.21
C GLY A 144 -14.79 -26.03 -15.37
N GLU A 145 -15.92 -26.01 -14.66
CA GLU A 145 -17.06 -26.88 -14.96
C GLU A 145 -17.74 -26.34 -16.23
N PHE A 146 -17.24 -26.77 -17.39
CA PHE A 146 -17.90 -26.50 -18.67
C PHE A 146 -18.81 -27.67 -19.02
N TYR A 147 -20.11 -27.37 -19.04
CA TYR A 147 -21.22 -28.24 -19.39
C TYR A 147 -21.15 -28.65 -20.87
N GLU A 148 -21.18 -29.96 -21.14
CA GLU A 148 -21.36 -30.48 -22.50
C GLU A 148 -22.86 -30.64 -22.77
N GLN A 149 -23.39 -29.82 -23.67
CA GLN A 149 -24.79 -29.84 -24.09
C GLN A 149 -24.85 -30.20 -25.57
N THR A 150 -25.09 -31.48 -25.88
CA THR A 150 -25.39 -31.96 -27.23
C THR A 150 -26.87 -32.34 -27.34
N ALA A 151 -27.49 -31.87 -28.43
CA ALA A 151 -28.93 -31.89 -28.72
C ALA A 151 -29.48 -33.31 -29.02
N PRO A 152 -30.81 -33.53 -28.95
CA PRO A 152 -31.41 -34.86 -29.01
C PRO A 152 -31.70 -35.32 -30.45
N PRO A 153 -31.68 -36.65 -30.75
CA PRO A 153 -32.22 -37.16 -31.99
C PRO A 153 -33.68 -37.62 -31.83
N THR A 154 -34.57 -37.03 -32.62
CA THR A 154 -35.94 -37.52 -32.82
C THR A 154 -36.03 -38.40 -34.07
N GLY A 155 -36.31 -39.70 -33.87
CA GLY A 155 -37.39 -40.40 -34.59
C GLY A 155 -37.10 -41.15 -35.90
N ARG A 156 -37.57 -42.43 -35.87
CA ARG A 156 -38.20 -43.23 -36.95
C ARG A 156 -37.29 -44.03 -37.90
N ASN A 157 -37.20 -45.34 -37.70
CA ASN A 157 -38.07 -46.37 -38.32
C ASN A 157 -37.42 -47.77 -38.21
N SER A 158 -38.17 -48.73 -37.67
CA SER A 158 -38.07 -50.18 -37.90
C SER A 158 -38.37 -50.51 -39.39
N PRO A 159 -38.04 -51.71 -39.96
CA PRO A 159 -38.14 -53.02 -39.33
C PRO A 159 -37.05 -54.08 -39.64
N LEU A 160 -37.06 -55.13 -38.81
CA LEU A 160 -36.47 -56.48 -39.00
C LEU A 160 -37.04 -57.15 -40.29
N PRO A 161 -36.45 -58.23 -40.89
CA PRO A 161 -35.96 -59.39 -40.14
C PRO A 161 -34.84 -60.30 -40.75
N PHE A 162 -34.44 -61.27 -39.92
CA PHE A 162 -34.13 -62.68 -40.22
C PHE A 162 -32.82 -63.13 -40.93
N ILE A 163 -31.98 -63.79 -40.11
CA ILE A 163 -31.51 -65.20 -40.21
C ILE A 163 -30.16 -65.59 -40.87
N LYS A 164 -29.41 -66.40 -40.08
CA LYS A 164 -28.37 -67.45 -40.34
C LYS A 164 -27.12 -67.07 -41.14
N GLN A 165 -25.91 -67.61 -40.93
CA GLN A 165 -25.20 -68.50 -39.97
C GLN A 165 -23.68 -68.31 -40.28
N PRO A 166 -22.73 -69.00 -39.62
CA PRO A 166 -21.32 -68.60 -39.48
C PRO A 166 -20.34 -69.40 -40.37
N HIS A 167 -19.04 -69.21 -40.08
CA HIS A 167 -17.82 -69.82 -40.65
C HIS A 167 -17.30 -69.10 -41.91
N ARG A 168 -16.01 -68.78 -42.02
CA ARG A 168 -14.80 -69.37 -41.44
C ARG A 168 -13.68 -68.34 -41.44
#